data_AF-A0A0B7MZ76-F1
#
_entry.id   AF-A0A0B7MZ76-F1
#
_cell.length_a   1.000
_cell.length_b   1.000
_cell.length_c   1.000
_cell.angle_alpha   90.00
_cell.angle_beta   90.00
_cell.angle_gamma   90.00
#
_symmetry.space_group_name_H-M   'P 1'
#
loop_
_entity.id
_entity.type
_entity.pdbx_description
1 polymer ?
#
loop_
_entity_poly.entity_id
_entity_poly.type
_entity_poly.pdbx_seq_one_letter_code
_entity_poly.pdbx_strand_id
1 'polypeptide(L)'
;MSYYICNRLEEAIGKCGPTQSVWAIDVLRNYSGAVRQGKSFIVADRVDMYRKMLLYRKPTCYEVIVGGSSVYFYLDIEITLSEDDARFTFPSIHRKIMLLKTMLIKHLDLSFNNIEHENNRIIMQACTLSKFFIHILHRGVIFQDHSCSCAAYVAEFAAYVKNEIFHGIVRHTDETENEDVEMLRAKSRLRNYPAFIDQSVYKRSRQFRTLGSSKILKNRPLILYTGVLTQWSERTGDWFNMTNFDYSTWARTLVVVNDPLSMPVMVVPNEHIPLIAVSRAYNRLYRGSPNDDMLISGRFFIPTCSTSSTRNSDPTSSTSSTSTNSTSNNNSIGVINQLKNTIMLPTIQKGLTSIIDDAV
;
A
#
# COMPACT_ATOMS: atom_id res chain seq x y z
N MET A 1 26.52 16.04 -8.35
CA MET A 1 25.39 15.15 -8.00
C MET A 1 25.79 14.33 -6.80
N SER A 2 25.19 14.58 -5.64
CA SER A 2 25.43 13.79 -4.44
C SER A 2 24.30 12.79 -4.25
N TYR A 3 24.54 11.54 -4.66
CA TYR A 3 23.73 10.41 -4.22
C TYR A 3 24.48 9.68 -3.11
N TYR A 4 23.74 9.09 -2.18
CA TYR A 4 24.30 8.27 -1.12
C TYR A 4 23.79 6.83 -1.27
N ILE A 5 24.69 5.84 -1.18
CA ILE A 5 24.35 4.42 -1.29
C ILE A 5 24.68 3.75 0.03
N CYS A 6 23.75 2.96 0.55
CA CYS A 6 23.97 2.12 1.71
C CYS A 6 23.21 0.79 1.58
N ASN A 7 23.46 -0.12 2.52
CA ASN A 7 22.86 -1.46 2.51
C ASN A 7 21.79 -1.64 3.59
N ARG A 8 21.52 -0.59 4.38
CA ARG A 8 20.53 -0.59 5.46
C ARG A 8 19.49 0.50 5.21
N LEU A 9 18.22 0.15 5.38
CA LEU A 9 17.13 1.08 5.11
C LEU A 9 17.12 2.23 6.13
N GLU A 10 17.36 1.94 7.40
CA GLU A 10 17.33 2.93 8.48
C GLU A 10 18.40 4.00 8.28
N GLU A 11 19.57 3.58 7.80
CA GLU A 11 20.68 4.46 7.42
C GLU A 11 20.29 5.36 6.23
N ALA A 12 19.64 4.79 5.20
CA ALA A 12 19.15 5.57 4.06
C ALA A 12 18.13 6.63 4.49
N ILE A 13 17.17 6.26 5.34
CA ILE A 13 16.15 7.18 5.86
C ILE A 13 16.82 8.29 6.68
N GLY A 14 17.77 7.96 7.56
CA GLY A 14 18.49 8.95 8.36
C GLY A 14 19.38 9.91 7.57
N LYS A 15 19.72 9.57 6.32
CA LYS A 15 20.49 10.41 5.39
C LYS A 15 19.64 11.11 4.34
N CYS A 16 18.33 10.87 4.31
CA CYS A 16 17.43 11.45 3.31
C CYS A 16 17.17 12.93 3.58
N GLY A 17 17.65 13.80 2.69
CA GLY A 17 17.34 15.23 2.73
C GLY A 17 15.88 15.53 2.30
N PRO A 18 15.41 16.77 2.51
CA PRO A 18 14.02 17.16 2.27
C PRO A 18 13.59 17.10 0.80
N THR A 19 14.53 17.24 -0.14
CA THR A 19 14.27 17.17 -1.59
C THR A 19 14.56 15.79 -2.17
N GLN A 20 15.08 14.87 -1.36
CA GLN A 20 15.50 13.55 -1.80
C GLN A 20 14.44 12.50 -1.48
N SER A 21 14.58 11.34 -2.11
CA SER A 21 13.79 10.16 -1.79
C SER A 21 14.70 8.97 -1.55
N VAL A 22 14.21 8.02 -0.76
CA VAL A 22 14.87 6.73 -0.58
C VAL A 22 14.39 5.80 -1.68
N TRP A 23 15.33 5.25 -2.43
CA TRP A 23 15.10 4.26 -3.48
C TRP A 23 15.66 2.92 -3.05
N ALA A 24 15.00 1.83 -3.39
CA ALA A 24 15.54 0.48 -3.22
C ALA A 24 15.83 -0.12 -4.60
N ILE A 25 16.96 -0.84 -4.69
CA ILE A 25 17.34 -1.62 -5.86
C ILE A 25 17.58 -3.06 -5.44
N ASP A 26 17.00 -4.02 -6.18
CA ASP A 26 17.36 -5.42 -5.97
C ASP A 26 18.79 -5.68 -6.46
N VAL A 27 19.58 -6.37 -5.64
CA VAL A 27 20.95 -6.76 -5.97
C VAL A 27 21.15 -8.25 -5.70
N LEU A 28 22.00 -8.90 -6.49
CA LEU A 28 22.51 -10.24 -6.16
C LEU A 28 23.76 -10.07 -5.31
N ARG A 29 23.78 -10.70 -4.14
CA ARG A 29 24.92 -10.68 -3.22
C ARG A 29 25.45 -12.08 -3.01
N ASN A 30 26.77 -12.23 -3.02
CA ASN A 30 27.42 -13.46 -2.62
C ASN A 30 27.64 -13.45 -1.10
N TYR A 31 26.93 -14.32 -0.39
CA TYR A 31 27.11 -14.54 1.04
C TYR A 31 27.68 -15.94 1.24
N SER A 32 28.97 -16.02 1.57
CA SER A 32 29.68 -17.28 1.87
C SER A 32 29.57 -18.33 0.76
N GLY A 33 29.68 -17.90 -0.51
CA GLY A 33 29.58 -18.80 -1.68
C GLY A 33 28.16 -19.00 -2.21
N ALA A 34 27.12 -18.51 -1.52
CA ALA A 34 25.74 -18.58 -1.99
C ALA A 34 25.26 -17.20 -2.51
N VAL A 35 24.81 -17.17 -3.77
CA VAL A 35 24.19 -15.97 -4.35
C VAL A 35 22.75 -15.83 -3.85
N ARG A 36 22.46 -14.75 -3.13
CA ARG A 36 21.13 -14.44 -2.60
C ARG A 36 20.65 -13.08 -3.10
N GLN A 37 19.33 -12.94 -3.23
CA GLN A 37 18.71 -11.64 -3.50
C GLN A 37 18.79 -10.77 -2.24
N GLY A 38 19.19 -9.52 -2.42
CA GLY A 38 19.22 -8.50 -1.38
C GLY A 38 18.76 -7.16 -1.92
N LYS A 39 18.80 -6.14 -1.05
CA LYS A 39 18.44 -4.76 -1.39
C LYS A 39 19.59 -3.83 -1.08
N SER A 40 19.91 -2.93 -2.00
CA SER A 40 20.71 -1.75 -1.72
C SER A 40 19.82 -0.52 -1.80
N PHE A 41 20.10 0.47 -0.97
CA PHE A 41 19.30 1.68 -0.86
C PHE A 41 20.10 2.86 -1.39
N ILE A 42 19.42 3.72 -2.15
CA ILE A 42 20.00 4.93 -2.73
C ILE A 42 19.18 6.10 -2.21
N VAL A 43 19.85 7.08 -1.63
CA VAL A 43 19.28 8.39 -1.35
C VAL A 43 19.68 9.30 -2.51
N ALA A 44 18.70 9.73 -3.29
CA ALA A 44 18.91 10.59 -4.44
C ALA A 44 17.63 11.39 -4.73
N ASP A 45 17.78 12.49 -5.46
CA ASP A 45 16.62 13.13 -6.07
C ASP A 45 16.03 12.25 -7.19
N ARG A 46 14.81 12.59 -7.60
CA ARG A 46 14.06 11.85 -8.62
C ARG A 46 14.72 11.91 -10.00
N VAL A 47 15.35 13.04 -10.34
CA VAL A 47 15.99 13.25 -11.65
C VAL A 47 17.23 12.37 -11.78
N ASP A 48 18.05 12.30 -10.74
CA ASP A 48 19.23 11.48 -10.62
C ASP A 48 18.88 10.00 -10.68
N MET A 49 17.83 9.60 -9.97
CA MET A 49 17.36 8.21 -10.02
C MET A 49 16.88 7.85 -11.43
N TYR A 50 16.10 8.71 -12.07
CA TYR A 50 15.65 8.52 -13.45
C TYR A 50 16.82 8.37 -14.44
N ARG A 51 17.85 9.24 -14.35
CA ARG A 51 19.06 9.16 -15.19
C ARG A 51 19.79 7.84 -14.99
N LYS A 52 19.90 7.36 -13.74
CA LYS A 52 20.45 6.02 -13.46
C LYS A 52 19.60 4.92 -14.05
N MET A 53 18.27 5.01 -13.97
CA MET A 53 17.38 4.03 -14.59
C MET A 53 17.64 3.86 -16.08
N LEU A 54 17.85 4.97 -16.78
CA LEU A 54 18.18 4.97 -18.21
C LEU A 54 19.55 4.35 -18.49
N LEU A 55 20.57 4.72 -17.71
CA LEU A 55 21.94 4.23 -17.92
C LEU A 55 22.03 2.71 -17.76
N TYR A 56 21.37 2.16 -16.74
CA TYR A 56 21.45 0.72 -16.44
C TYR A 56 20.48 -0.13 -17.26
N ARG A 57 19.58 0.49 -18.04
CA ARG A 57 18.56 -0.11 -18.93
C ARG A 57 17.56 -1.08 -18.29
N LYS A 58 17.84 -1.68 -17.13
CA LYS A 58 16.95 -2.59 -16.39
C LYS A 58 17.21 -2.61 -14.86
N PRO A 59 17.27 -1.48 -14.15
CA PRO A 59 17.31 -1.56 -12.70
C PRO A 59 15.95 -1.94 -12.13
N THR A 60 16.00 -2.81 -11.15
CA THR A 60 14.91 -3.22 -10.27
C THR A 60 14.63 -2.11 -9.26
N CYS A 61 14.08 -0.99 -9.72
CA CYS A 61 13.93 0.21 -8.90
C CYS A 61 12.57 0.28 -8.20
N TYR A 62 12.60 0.70 -6.94
CA TYR A 62 11.44 0.91 -6.09
C TYR A 62 11.59 2.25 -5.37
N GLU A 63 10.52 3.05 -5.33
CA GLU A 63 10.43 4.16 -4.39
C GLU A 63 10.10 3.58 -3.02
N VAL A 64 10.86 3.95 -1.98
CA VAL A 64 10.57 3.53 -0.61
C VAL A 64 9.67 4.57 0.02
N ILE A 65 8.44 4.18 0.27
CA ILE A 65 7.44 5.00 0.94
C ILE A 65 7.58 4.80 2.46
N VAL A 66 7.95 5.87 3.14
CA VAL A 66 8.11 5.89 4.59
C VAL A 66 6.76 6.18 5.26
N GLY A 67 6.47 5.50 6.35
CA GLY A 67 5.24 5.71 7.13
C GLY A 67 5.20 7.12 7.71
N GLY A 68 4.01 7.73 7.75
CA GLY A 68 3.83 9.14 8.08
C GLY A 68 4.12 10.11 6.94
N SER A 69 4.57 9.64 5.77
CA SER A 69 4.71 10.50 4.59
C SER A 69 3.38 10.70 3.88
N SER A 70 3.20 11.90 3.33
CA SER A 70 2.10 12.23 2.42
C SER A 70 2.27 11.51 1.10
N VAL A 71 1.19 10.90 0.61
CA VAL A 71 1.16 10.12 -0.63
C VAL A 71 -0.05 10.44 -1.46
N TYR A 72 0.07 10.32 -2.78
CA TYR A 72 -1.09 10.22 -3.64
C TYR A 72 -1.88 8.95 -3.31
N PHE A 73 -3.19 8.96 -3.53
CA PHE A 73 -3.96 7.72 -3.50
C PHE A 73 -3.39 6.72 -4.51
N TYR A 74 -3.13 5.50 -4.06
CA TYR A 74 -2.72 4.43 -4.96
C TYR A 74 -3.30 3.08 -4.53
N LEU A 75 -3.39 2.16 -5.48
CA LEU A 75 -3.81 0.77 -5.31
C LEU A 75 -2.74 -0.15 -5.91
N ASP A 76 -2.43 -1.23 -5.21
CA ASP A 76 -1.69 -2.37 -5.74
C ASP A 76 -2.68 -3.54 -5.88
N ILE A 77 -2.88 -4.02 -7.12
CA ILE A 77 -3.89 -5.02 -7.44
C ILE A 77 -3.22 -6.21 -8.11
N GLU A 78 -3.43 -7.39 -7.53
CA GLU A 78 -2.82 -8.63 -7.99
C GLU A 78 -3.80 -9.80 -7.94
N ILE A 79 -3.87 -10.55 -9.04
CA ILE A 79 -4.50 -11.87 -9.10
C ILE A 79 -3.53 -12.79 -9.82
N THR A 80 -3.17 -13.89 -9.17
CA THR A 80 -2.39 -14.98 -9.79
C THR A 80 -3.30 -16.18 -9.93
N LEU A 81 -3.36 -16.71 -11.16
CA LEU A 81 -4.16 -17.88 -11.49
C LEU A 81 -3.44 -19.16 -11.07
N SER A 82 -4.22 -20.17 -10.66
CA SER A 82 -3.74 -21.54 -10.53
C SER A 82 -3.49 -22.15 -11.92
N GLU A 83 -2.85 -23.33 -11.99
CA GLU A 83 -2.59 -24.01 -13.26
C GLU A 83 -3.86 -24.43 -13.99
N ASP A 84 -4.92 -24.76 -13.23
CA ASP A 84 -6.22 -25.21 -13.74
C ASP A 84 -7.15 -24.07 -14.16
N ASP A 85 -6.80 -22.83 -13.80
CA ASP A 85 -7.59 -21.65 -14.15
C ASP A 85 -7.42 -21.26 -15.62
N ALA A 86 -8.54 -20.91 -16.26
CA ALA A 86 -8.50 -20.36 -17.62
C ALA A 86 -7.63 -19.09 -17.66
N ARG A 87 -6.69 -19.02 -18.62
CA ARG A 87 -5.74 -17.90 -18.77
C ARG A 87 -6.44 -16.56 -19.01
N PHE A 88 -5.79 -15.48 -18.60
CA PHE A 88 -6.22 -14.13 -18.96
C PHE A 88 -6.08 -13.89 -20.46
N THR A 89 -7.03 -13.15 -21.04
CA THR A 89 -6.95 -12.57 -22.38
C THR A 89 -6.87 -11.04 -22.29
N PHE A 90 -6.37 -10.36 -23.34
CA PHE A 90 -6.33 -8.90 -23.36
C PHE A 90 -7.72 -8.25 -23.18
N PRO A 91 -8.79 -8.69 -23.87
CA PRO A 91 -10.13 -8.16 -23.62
C PRO A 91 -10.56 -8.34 -22.17
N SER A 92 -10.29 -9.52 -21.58
CA SER A 92 -10.67 -9.79 -20.18
C SER A 92 -9.94 -8.89 -19.17
N ILE A 93 -8.71 -8.47 -19.48
CA ILE A 93 -7.92 -7.56 -18.63
C ILE A 93 -8.42 -6.14 -18.80
N HIS A 94 -8.63 -5.69 -20.04
CA HIS A 94 -9.20 -4.39 -20.34
C HIS A 94 -10.52 -4.19 -19.59
N ARG A 95 -11.43 -5.16 -19.66
CA ARG A 95 -12.73 -5.10 -18.94
C ARG A 95 -12.57 -5.04 -17.42
N LYS A 96 -11.63 -5.80 -16.83
CA LYS A 96 -11.34 -5.71 -15.38
C LYS A 96 -10.80 -4.34 -15.00
N ILE A 97 -9.88 -3.78 -15.78
CA ILE A 97 -9.35 -2.43 -15.54
C ILE A 97 -10.48 -1.41 -15.62
N MET A 98 -11.34 -1.49 -16.63
CA MET A 98 -12.47 -0.58 -16.79
C MET A 98 -13.47 -0.68 -15.64
N LEU A 99 -13.81 -1.90 -15.20
CA LEU A 99 -14.68 -2.14 -14.05
C LEU A 99 -14.09 -1.49 -12.78
N LEU A 100 -12.83 -1.77 -12.46
CA LEU A 100 -12.14 -1.22 -11.30
C LEU A 100 -12.00 0.31 -11.38
N LYS A 101 -11.71 0.84 -12.57
CA LYS A 101 -11.68 2.29 -12.83
C LYS A 101 -13.04 2.92 -12.52
N THR A 102 -14.13 2.36 -13.04
CA THR A 102 -15.48 2.89 -12.81
C THR A 102 -15.88 2.82 -11.34
N MET A 103 -15.61 1.70 -10.66
CA MET A 103 -15.87 1.57 -9.23
C MET A 103 -15.05 2.56 -8.40
N LEU A 104 -13.79 2.77 -8.76
CA LEU A 104 -12.93 3.74 -8.08
C LEU A 104 -13.46 5.17 -8.25
N ILE A 105 -13.83 5.58 -9.46
CA ILE A 105 -14.39 6.93 -9.70
C ILE A 105 -15.64 7.14 -8.84
N LYS A 106 -16.60 6.21 -8.91
CA LYS A 106 -17.82 6.28 -8.11
C LYS A 106 -17.52 6.42 -6.62
N HIS A 107 -16.58 5.62 -6.09
CA HIS A 107 -16.22 5.69 -4.68
C HIS A 107 -15.52 7.01 -4.30
N LEU A 108 -14.67 7.53 -5.18
CA LEU A 108 -14.01 8.83 -4.98
C LEU A 108 -15.03 9.96 -5.00
N ASP A 109 -15.98 9.98 -5.94
CA ASP A 109 -17.05 10.98 -6.04
C ASP A 109 -17.97 11.00 -4.81
N LEU A 110 -18.18 9.83 -4.17
CA LEU A 110 -18.90 9.74 -2.89
C LEU A 110 -18.10 10.31 -1.72
N SER A 111 -16.77 10.19 -1.78
CA SER A 111 -15.88 10.56 -0.68
C SER A 111 -15.46 12.03 -0.74
N PHE A 112 -15.40 12.59 -1.95
CA PHE A 112 -14.77 13.86 -2.22
C PHE A 112 -15.52 14.62 -3.31
N ASN A 113 -15.81 15.89 -3.06
CA ASN A 113 -16.51 16.74 -4.01
C ASN A 113 -15.56 17.30 -5.08
N ASN A 114 -16.03 17.41 -6.31
CA ASN A 114 -15.38 18.12 -7.42
C ASN A 114 -13.95 17.63 -7.74
N ILE A 115 -13.69 16.33 -7.59
CA ILE A 115 -12.40 15.75 -8.01
C ILE A 115 -12.35 15.61 -9.53
N GLU A 116 -11.31 16.15 -10.14
CA GLU A 116 -11.01 15.85 -11.55
C GLU A 116 -10.34 14.47 -11.67
N HIS A 117 -10.91 13.58 -12.48
CA HIS A 117 -10.42 12.21 -12.64
C HIS A 117 -9.56 11.97 -13.87
N GLU A 118 -9.87 12.62 -15.00
CA GLU A 118 -9.38 12.14 -16.30
C GLU A 118 -7.87 12.35 -16.46
N ASN A 119 -7.36 13.49 -16.01
CA ASN A 119 -5.93 13.81 -16.05
C ASN A 119 -5.14 13.38 -14.80
N ASN A 120 -5.84 13.01 -13.73
CA ASN A 120 -5.22 12.70 -12.44
C ASN A 120 -5.01 11.21 -12.20
N ARG A 121 -5.59 10.34 -13.03
CA ARG A 121 -5.49 8.89 -12.86
C ARG A 121 -4.43 8.30 -13.79
N ILE A 122 -3.54 7.52 -13.20
CA ILE A 122 -2.51 6.78 -13.94
C ILE A 122 -2.69 5.30 -13.62
N ILE A 123 -2.76 4.49 -14.67
CA ILE A 123 -2.84 3.04 -14.54
C ILE A 123 -1.58 2.45 -15.14
N MET A 124 -0.91 1.63 -14.35
CA MET A 124 0.27 0.89 -14.78
C MET A 124 -0.01 -0.60 -14.65
N GLN A 125 0.58 -1.41 -15.51
CA GLN A 125 0.30 -2.84 -15.58
C GLN A 125 1.57 -3.65 -15.81
N ALA A 126 1.57 -4.87 -15.28
CA ALA A 126 2.60 -5.89 -15.53
C ALA A 126 1.94 -7.27 -15.69
N CYS A 127 0.82 -7.31 -16.42
CA CYS A 127 -0.04 -8.47 -16.62
C CYS A 127 0.57 -9.50 -17.57
N THR A 128 0.23 -10.77 -17.35
CA THR A 128 0.52 -11.95 -18.19
C THR A 128 -0.65 -12.91 -18.23
N LEU A 129 -0.52 -13.96 -19.03
CA LEU A 129 -1.52 -15.02 -19.18
C LEU A 129 -1.99 -15.61 -17.84
N SER A 130 -1.10 -15.75 -16.86
CA SER A 130 -1.40 -16.29 -15.53
C SER A 130 -1.52 -15.26 -14.42
N LYS A 131 -1.30 -13.97 -14.70
CA LYS A 131 -1.25 -12.94 -13.65
C LYS A 131 -1.82 -11.61 -14.11
N PHE A 132 -2.86 -11.15 -13.43
CA PHE A 132 -3.35 -9.79 -13.55
C PHE A 132 -2.65 -8.95 -12.47
N PHE A 133 -1.92 -7.93 -12.89
CA PHE A 133 -1.16 -7.07 -11.97
C PHE A 133 -1.23 -5.63 -12.46
N ILE A 134 -1.86 -4.76 -11.68
CA ILE A 134 -1.96 -3.33 -11.98
C ILE A 134 -1.66 -2.50 -10.75
N HIS A 135 -1.04 -1.34 -10.98
CA HIS A 135 -1.05 -0.24 -10.04
C HIS A 135 -2.00 0.84 -10.56
N ILE A 136 -2.80 1.40 -9.67
CA ILE A 136 -3.61 2.60 -9.97
C ILE A 136 -3.12 3.72 -9.07
N LEU A 137 -2.87 4.90 -9.62
CA LEU A 137 -2.49 6.11 -8.90
C LEU A 137 -3.51 7.21 -9.21
N HIS A 138 -3.93 7.98 -8.22
CA HIS A 138 -4.83 9.13 -8.39
C HIS A 138 -4.23 10.38 -7.74
N ARG A 139 -3.78 11.33 -8.57
CA ARG A 139 -3.05 12.53 -8.14
C ARG A 139 -3.92 13.65 -7.58
N GLY A 140 -5.22 13.60 -7.84
CA GLY A 140 -6.19 14.55 -7.28
C GLY A 140 -6.50 14.32 -5.79
N VAL A 141 -5.99 13.22 -5.21
CA VAL A 141 -6.22 12.84 -3.81
C VAL A 141 -4.89 12.60 -3.14
N ILE A 142 -4.60 13.35 -2.08
CA ILE A 142 -3.43 13.14 -1.22
C ILE A 142 -3.88 12.67 0.16
N PHE A 143 -3.26 11.61 0.66
CA PHE A 143 -3.37 11.19 2.05
C PHE A 143 -2.14 11.67 2.83
N GLN A 144 -2.35 12.24 4.01
CA GLN A 144 -1.26 12.72 4.87
C GLN A 144 -0.38 11.60 5.44
N ASP A 145 -0.93 10.39 5.61
CA ASP A 145 -0.20 9.25 6.13
C ASP A 145 -0.50 8.00 5.30
N HIS A 146 0.50 7.56 4.54
CA HIS A 146 0.49 6.30 3.81
C HIS A 146 0.02 5.10 4.65
N SER A 147 0.55 4.96 5.86
CA SER A 147 0.33 3.78 6.72
C SER A 147 -0.92 3.86 7.59
N CYS A 148 -1.65 4.98 7.54
CA CYS A 148 -2.86 5.17 8.32
C CYS A 148 -4.04 5.59 7.44
N SER A 149 -4.08 6.84 7.00
CA SER A 149 -5.26 7.37 6.28
C SER A 149 -5.41 6.77 4.89
N CYS A 150 -4.32 6.57 4.15
CA CYS A 150 -4.37 5.89 2.85
C CYS A 150 -4.78 4.42 3.01
N ALA A 151 -4.16 3.72 3.98
CA ALA A 151 -4.47 2.34 4.31
C ALA A 151 -5.95 2.13 4.65
N ALA A 152 -6.50 2.99 5.51
CA ALA A 152 -7.91 2.92 5.94
C ALA A 152 -8.86 3.16 4.77
N TYR A 153 -8.59 4.18 3.94
CA TYR A 153 -9.41 4.46 2.77
C TYR A 153 -9.39 3.32 1.75
N VAL A 154 -8.23 2.70 1.53
CA VAL A 154 -8.13 1.55 0.62
C VAL A 154 -8.85 0.33 1.18
N ALA A 155 -8.83 0.12 2.50
CA ALA A 155 -9.60 -0.94 3.13
C ALA A 155 -11.12 -0.73 2.96
N GLU A 156 -11.58 0.52 3.06
CA GLU A 156 -12.97 0.90 2.79
C GLU A 156 -13.35 0.68 1.33
N PHE A 157 -12.53 1.16 0.39
CA PHE A 157 -12.73 0.94 -1.04
C PHE A 157 -12.77 -0.56 -1.39
N ALA A 158 -11.87 -1.37 -0.81
CA ALA A 158 -11.88 -2.81 -1.01
C ALA A 158 -13.17 -3.47 -0.49
N ALA A 159 -13.71 -3.00 0.64
CA ALA A 159 -14.99 -3.45 1.16
C ALA A 159 -16.15 -3.03 0.25
N TYR A 160 -16.14 -1.80 -0.27
CA TYR A 160 -17.12 -1.31 -1.25
C TYR A 160 -17.12 -2.19 -2.51
N VAL A 161 -15.96 -2.42 -3.12
CA VAL A 161 -15.85 -3.26 -4.32
C VAL A 161 -16.30 -4.69 -4.04
N LYS A 162 -15.96 -5.24 -2.87
CA LYS A 162 -16.45 -6.55 -2.45
C LYS A 162 -17.98 -6.54 -2.37
N ASN A 163 -18.58 -5.56 -1.71
CA ASN A 163 -20.04 -5.51 -1.60
C ASN A 163 -20.72 -5.37 -2.97
N GLU A 164 -20.19 -4.54 -3.87
CA GLU A 164 -20.72 -4.40 -5.23
C GLU A 164 -20.62 -5.71 -6.03
N ILE A 165 -19.48 -6.41 -5.96
CA ILE A 165 -19.24 -7.66 -6.70
C ILE A 165 -20.03 -8.84 -6.11
N PHE A 166 -20.18 -8.90 -4.78
CA PHE A 166 -20.80 -10.02 -4.07
C PHE A 166 -22.31 -9.84 -3.86
N HIS A 167 -22.79 -8.63 -3.56
CA HIS A 167 -24.20 -8.34 -3.27
C HIS A 167 -24.96 -7.69 -4.43
N GLY A 168 -24.29 -7.03 -5.38
CA GLY A 168 -24.94 -6.45 -6.57
C GLY A 168 -25.68 -7.48 -7.43
N ILE A 169 -25.33 -8.76 -7.29
CA ILE A 169 -25.88 -9.88 -8.07
C ILE A 169 -27.11 -10.55 -7.39
N VAL A 170 -27.52 -10.15 -6.18
CA VAL A 170 -28.79 -10.62 -5.60
C VAL A 170 -30.01 -9.94 -6.26
N ARG A 171 -29.81 -8.96 -7.16
CA ARG A 171 -30.86 -8.45 -8.06
C ARG A 171 -30.94 -9.26 -9.36
N HIS A 172 -30.87 -10.59 -9.24
CA HIS A 172 -30.79 -11.54 -10.35
C HIS A 172 -32.10 -11.77 -11.11
N THR A 173 -33.13 -10.93 -10.93
CA THR A 173 -34.40 -11.06 -11.67
C THR A 173 -34.66 -9.94 -12.67
N ASP A 174 -33.93 -8.82 -12.64
CA ASP A 174 -34.23 -7.65 -13.50
C ASP A 174 -33.03 -7.09 -14.30
N GLU A 175 -31.85 -7.74 -14.28
CA GLU A 175 -30.70 -7.30 -15.07
C GLU A 175 -30.86 -7.72 -16.56
N THR A 176 -31.62 -6.89 -17.26
CA THR A 176 -31.69 -6.59 -18.70
C THR A 176 -30.77 -7.37 -19.65
N GLU A 177 -31.35 -7.78 -20.78
CA GLU A 177 -30.77 -8.38 -22.00
C GLU A 177 -29.54 -7.67 -22.64
N ASN A 178 -28.96 -6.64 -21.99
CA ASN A 178 -27.93 -5.75 -22.52
C ASN A 178 -26.62 -5.68 -21.71
N GLU A 179 -26.46 -6.43 -20.60
CA GLU A 179 -25.16 -6.42 -19.91
C GLU A 179 -24.13 -7.25 -20.69
N ASP A 180 -23.01 -6.61 -21.08
CA ASP A 180 -21.93 -7.24 -21.84
C ASP A 180 -21.42 -8.49 -21.10
N VAL A 181 -21.51 -9.65 -21.76
CA VAL A 181 -21.05 -10.97 -21.27
C VAL A 181 -19.61 -10.90 -20.73
N GLU A 182 -18.75 -10.08 -21.33
CA GLU A 182 -17.37 -9.90 -20.87
C GLU A 182 -17.27 -9.12 -19.55
N MET A 183 -18.22 -8.23 -19.25
CA MET A 183 -18.31 -7.53 -17.96
C MET A 183 -18.75 -8.50 -16.85
N LEU A 184 -19.73 -9.36 -17.13
CA LEU A 184 -20.16 -10.43 -16.21
C LEU A 184 -19.01 -11.39 -15.90
N ARG A 185 -18.24 -11.80 -16.91
CA ARG A 185 -17.02 -12.63 -16.74
C ARG A 185 -15.96 -11.93 -15.90
N ALA A 186 -15.77 -10.62 -16.08
CA ALA A 186 -14.84 -9.84 -15.27
C ALA A 186 -15.25 -9.83 -13.79
N LYS A 187 -16.52 -9.54 -13.48
CA LYS A 187 -17.09 -9.58 -12.11
C LYS A 187 -16.93 -10.97 -11.48
N SER A 188 -17.35 -12.02 -12.19
CA SER A 188 -17.28 -13.41 -11.73
C SER A 188 -15.84 -13.81 -11.37
N ARG A 189 -14.87 -13.46 -12.22
CA ARG A 189 -13.47 -13.76 -11.92
C ARG A 189 -12.96 -13.03 -10.68
N LEU A 190 -13.25 -11.74 -10.51
CA LEU A 190 -12.81 -10.98 -9.33
C LEU A 190 -13.40 -11.53 -8.02
N ARG A 191 -14.63 -12.05 -8.07
CA ARG A 191 -15.29 -12.69 -6.92
C ARG A 191 -14.49 -13.87 -6.36
N ASN A 192 -13.83 -14.64 -7.22
CA ASN A 192 -13.04 -15.80 -6.81
C ASN A 192 -11.73 -15.43 -6.09
N TYR A 193 -11.32 -14.16 -6.12
CA TYR A 193 -10.09 -13.68 -5.49
C TYR A 193 -10.37 -12.48 -4.57
N PRO A 194 -11.12 -12.64 -3.47
CA PRO A 194 -11.60 -11.51 -2.66
C PRO A 194 -10.50 -10.60 -2.05
N ALA A 195 -9.25 -11.06 -2.04
CA ALA A 195 -8.08 -10.30 -1.57
C ALA A 195 -7.25 -9.70 -2.73
N PHE A 196 -7.86 -9.43 -3.89
CA PHE A 196 -7.14 -8.94 -5.07
C PHE A 196 -6.59 -7.50 -4.94
N ILE A 197 -7.12 -6.69 -4.03
CA ILE A 197 -6.53 -5.39 -3.64
C ILE A 197 -5.56 -5.67 -2.49
N ASP A 198 -4.26 -5.56 -2.76
CA ASP A 198 -3.21 -5.87 -1.79
C ASP A 198 -3.14 -4.76 -0.73
N GLN A 199 -3.66 -5.05 0.46
CA GLN A 199 -3.60 -4.13 1.60
C GLN A 199 -2.27 -4.25 2.38
N SER A 200 -1.47 -5.27 2.11
CA SER A 200 -0.15 -5.45 2.76
C SER A 200 0.87 -4.40 2.31
N VAL A 201 0.53 -3.63 1.28
CA VAL A 201 1.39 -2.57 0.74
C VAL A 201 1.41 -1.32 1.61
N TYR A 202 0.47 -1.13 2.52
CA TYR A 202 0.38 0.10 3.32
C TYR A 202 1.17 0.03 4.65
N LYS A 203 2.35 -0.62 4.63
CA LYS A 203 3.27 -0.75 5.79
C LYS A 203 4.23 0.44 5.90
N ARG A 204 4.86 0.63 7.08
CA ARG A 204 5.77 1.76 7.42
C ARG A 204 6.97 1.98 6.47
N SER A 205 7.33 1.02 5.62
CA SER A 205 8.45 1.16 4.68
C SER A 205 8.20 0.36 3.41
N ARG A 206 7.14 0.74 2.67
CA ARG A 206 6.76 -0.01 1.48
C ARG A 206 7.69 0.32 0.33
N GLN A 207 8.18 -0.72 -0.34
CA GLN A 207 8.87 -0.59 -1.60
C GLN A 207 7.84 -0.66 -2.73
N PHE A 208 7.58 0.47 -3.36
CA PHE A 208 6.64 0.58 -4.46
C PHE A 208 7.39 0.59 -5.79
N ARG A 209 7.10 -0.40 -6.65
CA ARG A 209 7.83 -0.59 -7.91
C ARG A 209 7.52 0.56 -8.86
N THR A 210 8.56 1.21 -9.37
CA THR A 210 8.41 2.36 -10.25
C THR A 210 8.06 1.94 -11.68
N LEU A 211 7.47 2.87 -12.43
CA LEU A 211 7.26 2.69 -13.85
C LEU A 211 8.60 2.42 -14.55
N GLY A 212 8.61 1.44 -15.44
CA GLY A 212 9.84 0.99 -16.07
C GLY A 212 10.79 0.26 -15.12
N SER A 213 10.28 -0.38 -14.06
CA SER A 213 11.07 -1.31 -13.25
C SER A 213 10.46 -2.71 -13.26
N SER A 214 11.33 -3.73 -13.32
CA SER A 214 10.94 -5.13 -13.12
C SER A 214 11.39 -5.63 -11.74
N LYS A 215 10.95 -6.84 -11.34
CA LYS A 215 11.54 -7.53 -10.18
C LYS A 215 12.84 -8.21 -10.61
N ILE A 216 13.79 -8.41 -9.70
CA ILE A 216 15.04 -9.12 -10.05
C ILE A 216 14.76 -10.52 -10.59
N LEU A 217 15.56 -10.93 -11.58
CA LEU A 217 15.38 -12.18 -12.32
C LEU A 217 14.03 -12.30 -13.04
N LYS A 218 13.23 -11.24 -13.07
CA LYS A 218 11.99 -11.14 -13.84
C LYS A 218 12.20 -10.10 -14.92
N ASN A 219 11.88 -10.46 -16.16
CA ASN A 219 11.92 -9.55 -17.29
C ASN A 219 10.51 -9.02 -17.59
N ARG A 220 9.89 -8.43 -16.55
CA ARG A 220 8.49 -8.00 -16.57
C ARG A 220 8.35 -6.63 -15.93
N PRO A 221 8.56 -5.56 -16.70
CA PRO A 221 8.46 -4.22 -16.18
C PRO A 221 7.02 -3.80 -15.95
N LEU A 222 6.87 -2.85 -15.04
CA LEU A 222 5.66 -2.08 -14.92
C LEU A 222 5.61 -1.08 -16.09
N ILE A 223 4.53 -1.07 -16.88
CA ILE A 223 4.36 -0.17 -18.03
C ILE A 223 3.03 0.58 -17.94
N LEU A 224 2.91 1.72 -18.62
CA LEU A 224 1.65 2.47 -18.68
C LEU A 224 0.59 1.69 -19.45
N TYR A 225 -0.63 1.73 -18.93
CA TYR A 225 -1.81 1.25 -19.61
C TYR A 225 -2.47 2.39 -20.38
N THR A 226 -2.49 2.30 -21.71
CA THR A 226 -3.00 3.35 -22.61
C THR A 226 -4.44 3.08 -23.08
N GLY A 227 -5.17 2.21 -22.37
CA GLY A 227 -6.53 1.82 -22.76
C GLY A 227 -6.61 0.58 -23.65
N VAL A 228 -5.50 0.14 -24.27
CA VAL A 228 -5.45 -1.08 -25.08
C VAL A 228 -4.23 -1.91 -24.69
N LEU A 229 -4.43 -3.21 -24.53
CA LEU A 229 -3.35 -4.19 -24.39
C LEU A 229 -3.22 -4.97 -25.69
N THR A 230 -2.13 -4.75 -26.40
CA THR A 230 -1.80 -5.46 -27.64
C THR A 230 -0.73 -6.53 -27.44
N GLN A 231 -0.09 -6.55 -26.26
CA GLN A 231 0.99 -7.46 -25.94
C GLN A 231 1.06 -7.73 -24.43
N TRP A 232 1.55 -8.92 -24.09
CA TRP A 232 1.84 -9.29 -22.71
C TRP A 232 3.06 -8.51 -22.19
N SER A 233 3.16 -8.37 -20.87
CA SER A 233 4.31 -7.71 -20.23
C SER A 233 5.58 -8.55 -20.24
N GLU A 234 5.57 -9.69 -20.93
CA GLU A 234 6.73 -10.53 -21.20
C GLU A 234 7.45 -9.93 -22.41
N ARG A 235 8.71 -9.46 -22.29
CA ARG A 235 9.36 -8.89 -23.47
C ARG A 235 10.85 -9.19 -23.64
N THR A 236 11.11 -9.84 -24.77
CA THR A 236 12.36 -9.85 -25.53
C THR A 236 12.68 -8.43 -26.06
N GLY A 237 13.89 -7.91 -25.80
CA GLY A 237 14.40 -6.63 -26.35
C GLY A 237 14.65 -5.46 -25.38
N ASP A 238 15.19 -4.36 -25.91
CA ASP A 238 15.48 -3.07 -25.25
C ASP A 238 14.20 -2.24 -25.09
N TRP A 239 13.43 -2.53 -24.05
CA TRP A 239 12.11 -1.93 -23.84
C TRP A 239 12.15 -0.57 -23.10
N PHE A 240 13.26 -0.26 -22.42
CA PHE A 240 13.50 1.04 -21.78
C PHE A 240 14.47 1.85 -22.66
N ASN A 241 13.91 2.62 -23.60
CA ASN A 241 14.65 3.57 -24.44
C ASN A 241 14.15 4.99 -24.13
N MET A 242 15.09 5.94 -24.02
CA MET A 242 14.83 7.37 -23.90
C MET A 242 13.78 7.91 -24.89
N THR A 243 13.67 7.34 -26.09
CA THR A 243 12.70 7.83 -27.09
C THR A 243 11.24 7.56 -26.69
N ASN A 244 11.00 6.53 -25.88
CA ASN A 244 9.65 6.08 -25.53
C ASN A 244 9.23 6.52 -24.13
N PHE A 245 10.13 7.16 -23.41
CA PHE A 245 9.97 7.38 -21.98
C PHE A 245 10.69 8.65 -21.54
N ASP A 246 9.92 9.61 -21.02
CA ASP A 246 10.43 10.89 -20.55
C ASP A 246 10.29 11.03 -19.02
N TYR A 247 11.05 11.96 -18.45
CA TYR A 247 11.08 12.18 -17.00
C TYR A 247 9.72 12.64 -16.43
N SER A 248 8.96 13.45 -17.16
CA SER A 248 7.64 13.92 -16.72
C SER A 248 6.68 12.73 -16.61
N THR A 249 6.63 11.88 -17.62
CA THR A 249 5.84 10.64 -17.62
C THR A 249 6.24 9.73 -16.46
N TRP A 250 7.54 9.55 -16.20
CA TRP A 250 8.01 8.75 -15.06
C TRP A 250 7.65 9.37 -13.71
N ALA A 251 7.94 10.66 -13.52
CA ALA A 251 7.72 11.37 -12.26
C ALA A 251 6.24 11.45 -11.89
N ARG A 252 5.35 11.50 -12.90
CA ARG A 252 3.90 11.42 -12.71
C ARG A 252 3.43 10.10 -12.07
N THR A 253 4.25 9.05 -12.11
CA THR A 253 3.91 7.72 -11.59
C THR A 253 4.47 7.40 -10.20
N LEU A 254 5.13 8.37 -9.59
CA LEU A 254 5.66 8.27 -8.24
C LEU A 254 4.55 8.49 -7.21
N VAL A 255 4.69 7.87 -6.05
CA VAL A 255 3.62 7.81 -5.04
C VAL A 255 3.79 8.86 -3.95
N VAL A 256 5.02 9.21 -3.61
CA VAL A 256 5.31 10.21 -2.58
C VAL A 256 5.14 11.62 -3.14
N VAL A 257 4.69 12.55 -2.30
CA VAL A 257 4.53 13.96 -2.68
C VAL A 257 5.65 14.77 -2.05
N ASN A 258 6.53 15.35 -2.87
CA ASN A 258 7.46 16.38 -2.43
C ASN A 258 6.85 17.73 -2.83
N ASP A 259 6.42 18.51 -1.83
CA ASP A 259 5.76 19.83 -1.92
C ASP A 259 4.71 20.01 -3.04
N PRO A 260 3.40 20.00 -2.71
CA PRO A 260 2.36 20.26 -3.70
C PRO A 260 2.44 21.72 -4.20
N LEU A 261 2.97 21.93 -5.41
CA LEU A 261 3.02 23.24 -6.08
C LEU A 261 1.63 23.79 -6.47
N SER A 262 0.63 22.92 -6.55
CA SER A 262 -0.80 23.24 -6.64
C SER A 262 -1.52 22.44 -5.56
N MET A 263 -2.65 22.91 -5.02
CA MET A 263 -3.37 22.20 -3.95
C MET A 263 -4.27 21.09 -4.54
N PRO A 264 -3.86 19.81 -4.55
CA PRO A 264 -4.83 18.72 -4.59
C PRO A 264 -5.59 18.65 -3.27
N VAL A 265 -6.69 17.90 -3.26
CA VAL A 265 -7.47 17.67 -2.04
C VAL A 265 -6.59 16.91 -1.04
N MET A 266 -6.22 17.57 0.06
CA MET A 266 -5.52 16.95 1.18
C MET A 266 -6.55 16.26 2.07
N VAL A 267 -6.48 14.94 2.11
CA VAL A 267 -7.33 14.09 2.92
C VAL A 267 -6.66 13.89 4.27
N VAL A 268 -7.13 14.66 5.24
CA VAL A 268 -7.05 14.31 6.66
C VAL A 268 -8.03 13.16 6.86
N PRO A 269 -7.71 12.10 7.64
CA PRO A 269 -8.67 11.05 7.94
C PRO A 269 -10.00 11.68 8.38
N ASN A 270 -11.03 11.47 7.56
CA ASN A 270 -12.36 12.04 7.74
C ASN A 270 -12.96 11.47 9.04
N GLU A 271 -13.71 12.28 9.80
CA GLU A 271 -14.51 11.82 10.95
C GLU A 271 -15.51 10.73 10.54
N HIS A 272 -15.86 10.67 9.24
CA HIS A 272 -16.70 9.65 8.64
C HIS A 272 -15.98 8.35 8.25
N ILE A 273 -14.65 8.26 8.33
CA ILE A 273 -13.97 6.96 8.18
C ILE A 273 -14.42 6.11 9.37
N PRO A 274 -15.15 5.01 9.15
CA PRO A 274 -15.69 4.23 10.25
C PRO A 274 -14.56 3.83 11.18
N LEU A 275 -14.72 4.06 12.48
CA LEU A 275 -13.70 3.74 13.49
C LEU A 275 -13.26 2.27 13.38
N ILE A 276 -14.15 1.40 12.89
CA ILE A 276 -13.87 -0.01 12.59
C ILE A 276 -12.91 -0.21 11.41
N ALA A 277 -12.93 0.63 10.38
CA ALA A 277 -11.99 0.60 9.26
C ALA A 277 -10.59 1.04 9.71
N VAL A 278 -10.51 2.13 10.49
CA VAL A 278 -9.26 2.59 11.13
C VAL A 278 -8.70 1.52 12.08
N SER A 279 -9.57 0.94 12.92
CA SER A 279 -9.20 -0.13 13.87
C SER A 279 -8.75 -1.40 13.14
N ARG A 280 -9.41 -1.80 12.05
CA ARG A 280 -8.97 -2.94 11.21
C ARG A 280 -7.62 -2.66 10.55
N ALA A 281 -7.39 -1.47 10.01
CA ALA A 281 -6.11 -1.08 9.44
C ALA A 281 -5.00 -1.10 10.51
N TYR A 282 -5.26 -0.49 11.67
CA TYR A 282 -4.33 -0.47 12.79
C TYR A 282 -3.99 -1.88 13.29
N ASN A 283 -5.00 -2.73 13.50
CA ASN A 283 -4.77 -4.10 13.95
C ASN A 283 -3.97 -4.90 12.92
N ARG A 284 -4.32 -4.83 11.62
CA ARG A 284 -3.56 -5.52 10.56
C ARG A 284 -2.10 -5.09 10.47
N LEU A 285 -1.81 -3.81 10.71
CA LEU A 285 -0.46 -3.25 10.55
C LEU A 285 0.40 -3.40 11.80
N TYR A 286 -0.20 -3.36 12.99
CA TYR A 286 0.53 -3.23 14.26
C TYR A 286 0.21 -4.30 15.30
N ARG A 287 -0.89 -5.05 15.14
CA ARG A 287 -1.26 -6.17 16.02
C ARG A 287 -1.38 -7.43 15.18
N GLY A 288 -0.26 -8.13 15.01
CA GLY A 288 -0.24 -9.43 14.36
C GLY A 288 -1.41 -10.28 14.85
N SER A 289 -2.37 -10.53 13.95
CA SER A 289 -3.52 -11.37 14.27
C SER A 289 -3.03 -12.81 14.33
N PRO A 290 -3.26 -13.56 15.42
CA PRO A 290 -2.96 -14.99 15.46
C PRO A 290 -3.78 -15.81 14.46
N ASN A 291 -4.81 -15.21 13.84
CA ASN A 291 -5.68 -15.82 12.83
C ASN A 291 -5.56 -15.16 11.44
N ASP A 292 -4.53 -14.35 11.18
CA ASP A 292 -4.23 -13.98 9.79
C ASP A 292 -3.59 -15.20 9.11
N ASP A 293 -4.35 -15.91 8.28
CA ASP A 293 -3.91 -17.04 7.43
C ASP A 293 -2.89 -16.63 6.33
N MET A 294 -2.19 -15.52 6.53
CA MET A 294 -1.10 -15.06 5.70
C MET A 294 0.21 -15.25 6.48
N LEU A 295 0.73 -16.49 6.38
CA LEU A 295 2.04 -16.99 6.83
C LEU A 295 2.05 -17.64 8.22
N ILE A 296 1.92 -18.97 8.27
CA ILE A 296 2.60 -19.76 9.31
C ILE A 296 4.10 -19.66 9.03
N SER A 297 4.76 -18.63 9.58
CA SER A 297 6.21 -18.57 9.69
C SER A 297 6.62 -18.89 11.13
N GLY A 298 7.39 -19.96 11.30
CA GLY A 298 8.20 -20.14 12.51
C GLY A 298 7.43 -20.59 13.73
N ARG A 299 7.23 -21.92 13.84
CA ARG A 299 7.31 -22.57 15.14
C ARG A 299 8.62 -22.11 15.80
N PHE A 300 8.53 -21.33 16.86
CA PHE A 300 9.52 -21.39 17.92
C PHE A 300 8.89 -22.20 19.05
N PHE A 301 9.35 -23.45 19.15
CA PHE A 301 9.25 -24.20 20.40
C PHE A 301 9.98 -23.39 21.47
N ILE A 302 9.25 -22.92 22.47
CA ILE A 302 9.82 -22.59 23.77
C ILE A 302 9.48 -23.78 24.66
N PRO A 303 10.46 -24.50 25.22
CA PRO A 303 10.18 -25.62 26.10
C PRO A 303 9.46 -25.12 27.34
N THR A 304 8.22 -25.56 27.55
CA THR A 304 7.56 -25.39 28.84
C THR A 304 8.22 -26.33 29.85
N CYS A 305 9.14 -25.80 30.67
CA CYS A 305 9.33 -26.34 32.01
C CYS A 305 8.05 -26.06 32.79
N SER A 306 7.24 -27.09 32.96
CA SER A 306 6.04 -27.08 33.79
C SER A 306 6.43 -27.21 35.26
N THR A 307 6.05 -26.22 36.08
CA THR A 307 5.79 -26.43 37.50
C THR A 307 4.58 -25.63 37.95
N SER A 308 3.49 -26.34 38.22
CA SER A 308 2.52 -26.18 39.32
C SER A 308 1.51 -27.34 39.19
N SER A 309 1.62 -28.40 40.00
CA SER A 309 0.85 -28.66 41.24
C SER A 309 -0.66 -28.38 41.07
N THR A 310 -1.61 -29.30 41.32
CA THR A 310 -1.73 -30.17 42.51
C THR A 310 -2.83 -31.23 42.28
N ARG A 311 -2.60 -32.51 42.61
CA ARG A 311 -3.30 -33.24 43.71
C ARG A 311 -2.97 -34.76 43.78
N ASN A 312 -2.62 -35.14 45.01
CA ASN A 312 -2.88 -36.38 45.75
C ASN A 312 -2.16 -37.69 45.37
N SER A 313 -1.10 -38.01 46.12
CA SER A 313 -1.04 -39.18 47.02
C SER A 313 0.26 -39.19 47.85
N ASP A 314 0.11 -39.36 49.17
CA ASP A 314 1.13 -39.69 50.16
C ASP A 314 1.73 -41.11 49.97
N PRO A 315 2.70 -41.60 50.78
CA PRO A 315 3.72 -40.93 51.60
C PRO A 315 5.14 -41.50 51.38
N THR A 316 6.21 -40.81 51.81
CA THR A 316 7.21 -41.27 52.81
C THR A 316 8.52 -40.45 52.84
N SER A 317 8.95 -40.20 54.09
CA SER A 317 10.33 -40.00 54.59
C SER A 317 11.15 -38.73 54.26
N SER A 318 11.37 -37.99 55.36
CA SER A 318 12.66 -37.53 55.93
C SER A 318 13.33 -36.21 55.49
N THR A 319 13.58 -35.41 56.54
CA THR A 319 14.75 -34.55 56.86
C THR A 319 14.90 -33.12 56.27
N SER A 320 14.50 -32.15 57.11
CA SER A 320 15.28 -31.00 57.65
C SER A 320 16.10 -30.05 56.74
N SER A 321 15.73 -28.76 56.74
CA SER A 321 16.52 -27.57 57.20
C SER A 321 15.98 -26.27 56.54
N THR A 322 15.46 -25.27 57.29
CA THR A 322 16.07 -23.93 57.58
C THR A 322 16.75 -23.26 56.36
N SER A 323 16.52 -22.01 55.91
CA SER A 323 16.24 -20.73 56.59
C SER A 323 16.06 -19.55 55.59
N THR A 324 15.18 -18.60 55.94
CA THR A 324 15.27 -17.10 55.89
C THR A 324 15.75 -16.27 54.67
N ASN A 325 14.95 -15.21 54.39
CA ASN A 325 15.27 -13.79 54.06
C ASN A 325 15.99 -13.50 52.72
N SER A 326 15.85 -12.37 52.02
CA SER A 326 15.44 -11.00 52.35
C SER A 326 15.14 -10.17 51.08
N THR A 327 14.34 -9.13 51.30
CA THR A 327 14.03 -7.89 50.56
C THR A 327 15.23 -7.07 50.06
N SER A 328 15.05 -6.27 48.99
CA SER A 328 15.59 -4.90 48.75
C SER A 328 15.75 -4.61 47.24
N ASN A 329 14.94 -3.76 46.58
CA ASN A 329 14.95 -2.28 46.49
C ASN A 329 15.98 -1.62 45.53
N ASN A 330 15.43 -0.68 44.74
CA ASN A 330 15.97 0.61 44.24
C ASN A 330 16.43 0.81 42.77
N ASN A 331 15.57 1.57 42.06
CA ASN A 331 15.73 2.91 41.44
C ASN A 331 16.69 3.22 40.28
N SER A 332 16.10 3.77 39.21
CA SER A 332 16.44 5.05 38.50
C SER A 332 15.44 5.26 37.34
N ILE A 333 14.42 6.12 37.37
CA ILE A 333 14.29 7.60 37.22
C ILE A 333 14.99 8.22 35.99
N GLY A 334 14.18 8.95 35.18
CA GLY A 334 14.58 9.94 34.15
C GLY A 334 13.54 10.10 33.03
N VAL A 335 12.34 10.65 33.30
CA VAL A 335 11.89 12.04 33.01
C VAL A 335 11.89 12.45 31.52
N ILE A 336 10.69 12.70 30.96
CA ILE A 336 10.26 13.99 30.35
C ILE A 336 8.73 13.95 30.25
N ASN A 337 8.09 14.98 30.80
CA ASN A 337 6.67 15.28 30.73
C ASN A 337 6.54 16.76 30.31
N GLN A 338 5.40 17.11 29.70
CA GLN A 338 4.88 18.44 29.33
C GLN A 338 5.06 18.90 27.87
N LEU A 339 3.93 18.95 27.15
CA LEU A 339 3.29 20.22 26.80
C LEU A 339 1.78 20.02 26.55
N LYS A 340 0.97 20.65 27.40
CA LYS A 340 -0.46 20.91 27.24
C LYS A 340 -0.64 22.29 26.60
N ASN A 341 -1.81 22.47 25.97
CA ASN A 341 -2.46 23.70 25.52
C ASN A 341 -2.26 24.07 24.04
N THR A 342 -3.30 23.86 23.22
CA THR A 342 -4.10 24.98 22.69
C THR A 342 -5.49 24.50 22.26
N ILE A 343 -6.51 25.07 22.90
CA ILE A 343 -7.90 25.17 22.45
C ILE A 343 -7.98 26.42 21.55
N MET A 344 -8.77 26.38 20.46
CA MET A 344 -9.62 27.49 19.96
C MET A 344 -10.41 26.98 18.74
N LEU A 345 -11.67 26.63 18.99
CA LEU A 345 -12.75 26.59 17.99
C LEU A 345 -13.26 28.03 17.78
N PRO A 346 -13.69 28.42 16.56
CA PRO A 346 -14.69 29.45 16.39
C PRO A 346 -16.04 28.81 16.07
N THR A 347 -16.93 28.91 17.04
CA THR A 347 -18.38 28.92 16.87
C THR A 347 -18.77 30.14 16.02
N ILE A 348 -19.50 29.96 14.92
CA ILE A 348 -20.29 31.04 14.32
C ILE A 348 -21.75 30.60 14.35
N GLN A 349 -22.49 31.22 15.26
CA GLN A 349 -23.93 31.11 15.40
C GLN A 349 -24.58 32.31 14.71
N LYS A 350 -25.60 31.99 13.92
CA LYS A 350 -26.62 32.81 13.23
C LYS A 350 -26.78 34.27 13.71
N GLY A 351 -26.87 35.17 12.71
CA GLY A 351 -27.57 36.46 12.80
C GLY A 351 -28.30 36.73 11.48
N LEU A 352 -29.64 36.64 11.53
CA LEU A 352 -30.58 37.01 10.47
C LEU A 352 -31.11 38.42 10.80
N THR A 353 -31.00 39.37 9.87
CA THR A 353 -31.80 40.62 9.71
C THR A 353 -31.32 41.25 8.39
N SER A 354 -31.98 41.06 7.24
CA SER A 354 -33.16 41.76 6.67
C SER A 354 -33.02 43.28 6.47
N ILE A 355 -33.44 43.72 5.27
CA ILE A 355 -33.78 45.09 4.80
C ILE A 355 -32.49 45.87 4.38
N ILE A 356 -32.30 46.35 3.14
CA ILE A 356 -33.08 47.35 2.36
C ILE A 356 -32.76 47.25 0.84
N ASP A 357 -33.81 47.32 0.02
CA ASP A 357 -33.82 47.74 -1.40
C ASP A 357 -33.42 49.22 -1.56
N ASP A 358 -32.59 49.56 -2.55
CA ASP A 358 -32.84 50.66 -3.51
C ASP A 358 -31.57 51.21 -4.19
N ALA A 359 -31.73 51.46 -5.51
CA ALA A 359 -30.99 52.37 -6.42
C ALA A 359 -29.50 52.03 -6.70
N VAL A 360 -29.03 51.86 -7.94
CA VAL A 360 -29.32 52.45 -9.27
C VAL A 360 -29.04 51.42 -10.36
#